data_AF-A0A7W4E8Z2-F1
#
_entry.id   AF-A0A7W4E8Z2-F1
#
_cell.length_a   1.000
_cell.length_b   1.000
_cell.length_c   1.000
_cell.angle_alpha   90.00
_cell.angle_beta   90.00
_cell.angle_gamma   90.00
#
_symmetry.space_group_name_H-M   'P 1'
#
loop_
_entity.id
_entity.type
_entity.pdbx_description
1 polymer ?
#
loop_
_entity_poly.entity_id
_entity_poly.type
_entity_poly.pdbx_seq_one_letter_code
_entity_poly.pdbx_strand_id
1 'polypeptide(L)'
;MKKFLAFLLIFFLLSAPVFANIKIVSIFPNPETDAKSNEFIELQNLGCESVDLSEYFLKKQETKNPTLLAGTLAPGESRKFYRANGGLVLKDDDDTISLVSKDGEIIDEIQYTKNDAKKGNILTFSHEADKCDSDAEKHDGKNDENDSQNPPNINDDEENNSEKDVEDEGNHDENHVPRKLDWISGY
;
A
#
# COMPACT_ATOMS: atom_id res chain seq x y z
N MET A 1 -44.37 4.07 33.31
CA MET A 1 -43.94 3.07 32.31
C MET A 1 -42.84 3.69 31.46
N LYS A 2 -41.56 3.42 31.77
CA LYS A 2 -40.42 3.84 30.95
C LYS A 2 -40.06 2.66 30.05
N LYS A 3 -40.67 2.61 28.88
CA LYS A 3 -40.25 1.69 27.81
C LYS A 3 -40.21 2.48 26.51
N PHE A 4 -39.14 2.23 25.76
CA PHE A 4 -38.89 2.68 24.39
C PHE A 4 -38.54 4.15 24.20
N LEU A 5 -37.24 4.45 24.16
CA LEU A 5 -36.58 4.82 22.89
C LEU A 5 -35.05 4.76 23.05
N ALA A 6 -34.52 3.57 23.32
CA ALA A 6 -33.10 3.28 23.09
C ALA A 6 -32.98 2.72 21.67
N PHE A 7 -33.12 3.57 20.66
CA PHE A 7 -32.97 3.20 19.25
C PHE A 7 -32.46 4.41 18.45
N LEU A 8 -31.32 4.97 18.86
CA LEU A 8 -30.53 5.88 18.01
C LEU A 8 -29.08 6.02 18.49
N LEU A 9 -28.46 4.92 18.91
CA LEU A 9 -27.01 4.83 19.15
C LEU A 9 -26.39 3.59 18.46
N ILE A 10 -27.00 3.15 17.36
CA ILE A 10 -26.47 2.08 16.47
C ILE A 10 -26.30 2.64 15.04
N PHE A 11 -26.18 3.97 14.90
CA PHE A 11 -25.94 4.63 13.60
C PHE A 11 -24.62 5.43 13.58
N PHE A 12 -23.63 4.99 14.37
CA PHE A 12 -22.27 5.54 14.33
C PHE A 12 -21.20 4.45 14.45
N LEU A 13 -21.47 3.29 13.85
CA LEU A 13 -20.45 2.47 13.21
C LEU A 13 -20.56 2.68 11.69
N LEU A 14 -20.67 3.95 11.26
CA LEU A 14 -20.31 4.28 9.88
C LEU A 14 -18.78 4.13 9.83
N SER A 15 -18.31 2.93 9.50
CA SER A 15 -17.02 2.83 8.82
C SER A 15 -17.16 3.80 7.66
N ALA A 16 -16.44 4.93 7.71
CA ALA A 16 -16.34 5.76 6.53
C ALA A 16 -15.88 4.82 5.41
N PRO A 17 -16.54 4.81 4.25
CA PRO A 17 -16.04 4.03 3.13
C PRO A 17 -14.58 4.47 2.90
N VAL A 18 -13.64 3.54 3.10
CA VAL A 18 -12.22 3.80 2.88
C VAL A 18 -12.01 3.71 1.38
N PHE A 19 -12.09 4.85 0.72
CA PHE A 19 -11.91 4.90 -0.72
C PHE A 19 -10.44 4.76 -1.08
N ALA A 20 -10.19 4.21 -2.27
CA ALA A 20 -8.92 4.35 -2.98
C ALA A 20 -8.45 5.82 -2.98
N ASN A 21 -7.40 6.15 -2.23
CA ASN A 21 -6.84 7.49 -2.14
C ASN A 21 -5.54 7.54 -2.95
N ILE A 22 -5.65 7.76 -4.27
CA ILE A 22 -4.49 7.89 -5.15
C ILE A 22 -4.12 9.36 -5.32
N LYS A 23 -2.84 9.69 -5.09
CA LYS A 23 -2.32 11.06 -5.14
C LYS A 23 -1.11 11.21 -6.03
N ILE A 24 -0.95 12.38 -6.64
CA ILE A 24 0.27 12.79 -7.32
C ILE A 24 1.25 13.27 -6.25
N VAL A 25 2.27 12.47 -5.95
CA VAL A 25 3.22 12.76 -4.87
C VAL A 25 4.52 13.37 -5.36
N SER A 26 4.90 13.15 -6.61
CA SER A 26 6.08 13.78 -7.19
C SER A 26 5.98 13.92 -8.71
N ILE A 27 6.64 14.94 -9.27
CA ILE A 27 6.85 15.09 -10.72
C ILE A 27 8.28 15.54 -11.02
N PHE A 28 8.76 15.19 -12.21
CA PHE A 28 10.07 15.65 -12.71
C PHE A 28 9.95 16.31 -14.09
N PRO A 29 9.50 17.58 -14.16
CA PRO A 29 9.11 18.23 -15.41
C PRO A 29 10.30 18.59 -16.31
N ASN A 30 11.48 18.84 -15.74
CA ASN A 30 12.64 19.31 -16.48
C ASN A 30 13.92 18.56 -16.06
N PRO A 31 14.12 17.31 -16.51
CA PRO A 31 15.29 16.52 -16.14
C PRO A 31 16.62 17.14 -16.59
N GLU A 32 17.71 16.85 -15.85
CA GLU A 32 19.06 17.30 -16.25
C GLU A 32 19.51 16.67 -17.57
N THR A 33 19.13 15.41 -17.75
CA THR A 33 19.42 14.52 -18.87
C THR A 33 18.17 14.38 -19.76
N ASP A 34 18.15 13.40 -20.66
CA ASP A 34 17.08 13.24 -21.65
C ASP A 34 15.68 13.19 -20.99
N ALA A 35 14.82 14.12 -21.40
CA ALA A 35 13.46 14.22 -20.88
C ALA A 35 12.63 12.99 -21.23
N LYS A 36 12.84 12.33 -22.39
CA LYS A 36 12.03 11.17 -22.75
C LYS A 36 12.20 10.03 -21.73
N SER A 37 13.42 9.73 -21.31
CA SER A 37 13.68 8.65 -20.36
C SER A 37 13.48 9.03 -18.89
N ASN A 38 13.61 10.30 -18.52
CA ASN A 38 13.69 10.70 -17.11
C ASN A 38 12.51 11.53 -16.61
N GLU A 39 11.71 12.13 -17.49
CA GLU A 39 10.51 12.88 -17.11
C GLU A 39 9.44 11.91 -16.60
N PHE A 40 8.91 12.16 -15.41
CA PHE A 40 7.92 11.29 -14.78
C PHE A 40 6.88 12.04 -13.96
N ILE A 41 5.77 11.34 -13.71
CA ILE A 41 4.81 11.62 -12.65
C ILE A 41 4.77 10.39 -11.74
N GLU A 42 4.88 10.60 -10.44
CA GLU A 42 4.79 9.54 -9.42
C GLU A 42 3.43 9.61 -8.74
N LEU A 43 2.71 8.49 -8.80
CA LEU A 43 1.48 8.30 -8.06
C LEU A 43 1.73 7.43 -6.85
N GLN A 44 1.02 7.69 -5.76
CA GLN A 44 1.01 6.84 -4.58
C GLN A 44 -0.41 6.54 -4.15
N ASN A 45 -0.62 5.31 -3.70
CA ASN A 45 -1.83 4.94 -2.97
C ASN A 45 -1.65 5.26 -1.49
N LEU A 46 -2.35 6.28 -1.02
CA LEU A 46 -2.39 6.71 0.37
C LEU A 46 -3.62 6.19 1.12
N GLY A 47 -4.42 5.35 0.47
CA GLY A 47 -5.57 4.67 1.06
C GLY A 47 -5.20 3.30 1.61
N CYS A 48 -6.20 2.60 2.14
CA CYS A 48 -6.01 1.32 2.83
C CYS A 48 -6.38 0.09 2.00
N GLU A 49 -6.88 0.30 0.78
CA GLU A 49 -7.20 -0.76 -0.15
C GLU A 49 -6.33 -0.68 -1.40
N SER A 50 -6.11 -1.81 -2.05
CA SER A 50 -5.42 -1.82 -3.35
C SER A 50 -6.29 -1.18 -4.43
N VAL A 51 -5.67 -0.44 -5.35
CA VAL A 51 -6.38 0.33 -6.38
C VAL A 51 -5.99 -0.12 -7.77
N ASP A 52 -6.97 -0.44 -8.61
CA ASP A 52 -6.77 -0.67 -10.03
C ASP A 52 -6.66 0.67 -10.77
N LEU A 53 -5.52 0.93 -11.39
CA LEU A 53 -5.25 2.16 -12.11
C LEU A 53 -5.89 2.20 -13.50
N SER A 54 -6.46 1.10 -14.03
CA SER A 54 -7.15 1.13 -15.33
C SER A 54 -8.33 2.10 -15.37
N GLU A 55 -8.86 2.43 -14.19
CA GLU A 55 -9.99 3.33 -14.00
C GLU A 55 -9.55 4.80 -13.88
N TYR A 56 -8.26 5.10 -14.03
CA TYR A 56 -7.68 6.43 -13.81
C TYR A 56 -6.84 6.91 -14.99
N PHE A 57 -6.74 8.23 -15.10
CA PHE A 57 -6.11 8.91 -16.22
C PHE A 57 -5.34 10.14 -15.75
N LEU A 58 -4.19 10.41 -16.38
CA LEU A 58 -3.46 11.67 -16.22
C LEU A 58 -3.78 12.61 -17.39
N LYS A 59 -4.13 13.86 -17.10
CA LYS A 59 -4.41 14.87 -18.12
C LYS A 59 -3.85 16.25 -17.76
N LYS A 60 -3.75 17.11 -18.76
CA LYS A 60 -3.53 18.55 -18.62
C LYS A 60 -4.70 19.31 -19.21
N GLN A 61 -4.85 20.57 -18.84
CA GLN A 61 -5.93 21.43 -19.34
C GLN A 61 -6.01 21.47 -20.89
N GLU A 62 -4.88 21.48 -21.58
CA GLU A 62 -4.81 21.57 -23.05
C GLU A 62 -4.87 20.20 -23.76
N THR A 63 -4.89 19.09 -23.02
CA THR A 63 -4.72 17.76 -23.61
C THR A 63 -6.07 17.19 -24.06
N LYS A 64 -6.21 16.92 -25.36
CA LYS A 64 -7.42 16.31 -25.93
C LYS A 64 -7.59 14.83 -25.55
N ASN A 65 -6.48 14.10 -25.40
CA ASN A 65 -6.47 12.67 -25.08
C ASN A 65 -5.72 12.45 -23.77
N PRO A 66 -6.39 11.96 -22.71
CA PRO A 66 -5.73 11.71 -21.45
C PRO A 66 -4.80 10.48 -21.54
N THR A 67 -3.80 10.41 -20.66
CA THR A 67 -2.88 9.28 -20.54
C THR A 67 -3.54 8.17 -19.73
N LEU A 68 -3.72 7.01 -20.36
CA LEU A 68 -4.25 5.80 -19.70
C LEU A 68 -3.23 5.27 -18.69
N LEU A 69 -3.71 4.87 -17.51
CA LEU A 69 -2.91 4.17 -16.52
C LEU A 69 -3.27 2.69 -16.50
N ALA A 70 -2.41 1.86 -15.91
CA ALA A 70 -2.63 0.43 -15.81
C ALA A 70 -1.90 -0.19 -14.61
N GLY A 71 -2.38 -1.36 -14.20
CA GLY A 71 -1.87 -2.13 -13.08
C GLY A 71 -2.45 -1.68 -11.75
N THR A 72 -2.01 -2.30 -10.66
CA THR A 72 -2.57 -2.08 -9.33
C THR A 72 -1.55 -1.39 -8.43
N LEU A 73 -1.99 -0.54 -7.50
CA LEU A 73 -1.16 -0.05 -6.38
C LEU A 73 -1.69 -0.59 -5.06
N ALA A 74 -0.87 -1.32 -4.32
CA ALA A 74 -1.17 -1.70 -2.94
C ALA A 74 -1.15 -0.47 -1.99
N PRO A 75 -1.73 -0.56 -0.79
CA PRO A 75 -1.64 0.51 0.21
C PRO A 75 -0.18 0.94 0.44
N GLY A 76 0.08 2.25 0.35
CA GLY A 76 1.41 2.85 0.47
C GLY A 76 2.32 2.70 -0.75
N GLU A 77 1.97 1.88 -1.74
CA GLU A 77 2.79 1.68 -2.95
C GLU A 77 2.81 2.95 -3.80
N SER A 78 4.00 3.30 -4.31
CA SER A 78 4.18 4.34 -5.32
C SER A 78 4.68 3.77 -6.65
N ARG A 79 4.33 4.43 -7.75
CA ARG A 79 4.82 4.10 -9.10
C ARG A 79 5.05 5.35 -9.92
N LYS A 80 6.20 5.35 -10.62
CA LYS A 80 6.56 6.38 -11.60
C LYS A 80 6.07 6.02 -12.99
N PHE A 81 5.39 6.97 -13.62
CA PHE A 81 4.93 6.92 -14.99
C PHE A 81 5.84 7.80 -15.84
N TYR A 82 6.82 7.16 -16.48
CA TYR A 82 7.81 7.82 -17.32
C TYR A 82 7.23 8.15 -18.70
N ARG A 83 7.62 9.30 -19.24
CA ARG A 83 7.26 9.74 -20.59
C ARG A 83 7.58 8.70 -21.66
N ALA A 84 8.73 8.03 -21.59
CA ALA A 84 9.14 7.01 -22.57
C ALA A 84 8.14 5.84 -22.68
N ASN A 85 7.39 5.56 -21.62
CA ASN A 85 6.44 4.45 -21.55
C ASN A 85 5.00 4.92 -21.78
N GLY A 86 4.82 6.00 -22.56
CA GLY A 86 3.52 6.59 -22.82
C GLY A 86 2.99 7.47 -21.69
N GLY A 87 3.83 7.83 -20.72
CA GLY A 87 3.49 8.79 -19.68
C GLY A 87 3.19 10.19 -20.22
N LEU A 88 2.47 10.97 -19.42
CA LEU A 88 2.08 12.33 -19.78
C LEU A 88 3.31 13.23 -19.95
N VAL A 89 3.31 14.05 -21.00
CA VAL A 89 4.39 15.01 -21.26
C VAL A 89 4.19 16.27 -20.43
N LEU A 90 5.15 16.59 -19.56
CA LEU A 90 5.19 17.78 -18.72
C LEU A 90 5.78 18.98 -19.48
N LYS A 91 5.43 20.20 -19.06
CA LYS A 91 6.06 21.43 -19.56
C LYS A 91 7.22 21.81 -18.64
N ASP A 92 8.28 22.38 -19.19
CA ASP A 92 9.32 23.10 -18.45
C ASP A 92 8.92 24.56 -18.14
N ASP A 93 7.61 24.80 -18.07
CA ASP A 93 6.92 26.07 -17.84
C ASP A 93 5.69 25.82 -16.96
N ASP A 94 4.86 26.82 -16.76
CA ASP A 94 3.61 26.70 -15.99
C ASP A 94 2.72 25.57 -16.57
N ASP A 95 2.24 24.69 -15.69
CA ASP A 95 1.33 23.61 -16.08
C ASP A 95 0.41 23.18 -14.92
N THR A 96 -0.71 22.57 -15.29
CA THR A 96 -1.69 21.97 -14.38
C THR A 96 -1.90 20.52 -14.77
N ILE A 97 -1.67 19.61 -13.83
CA ILE A 97 -1.81 18.17 -14.03
C ILE A 97 -2.94 17.65 -13.14
N SER A 98 -3.93 17.00 -13.74
CA SER A 98 -5.02 16.37 -13.01
C SER A 98 -4.95 14.85 -13.14
N LEU A 99 -5.13 14.16 -12.02
CA LEU A 99 -5.50 12.75 -11.98
C LEU A 99 -7.03 12.67 -11.96
N VAL A 100 -7.59 11.89 -12.88
CA VAL A 100 -9.04 11.84 -13.11
C VAL A 100 -9.51 10.39 -13.16
N SER A 101 -10.69 10.10 -12.62
CA SER A 101 -11.33 8.79 -12.77
C SER A 101 -11.98 8.62 -14.14
N LYS A 102 -12.38 7.38 -14.48
CA LYS A 102 -13.15 7.06 -15.69
C LYS A 102 -14.49 7.80 -15.79
N ASP A 103 -15.07 8.17 -14.66
CA ASP A 103 -16.34 8.88 -14.59
C ASP A 103 -16.13 10.40 -14.78
N GLY A 104 -14.87 10.84 -14.92
CA GLY A 104 -14.50 12.23 -15.17
C GLY A 104 -14.27 13.05 -13.90
N GLU A 105 -14.31 12.43 -12.72
CA GLU A 105 -14.07 13.11 -11.44
C GLU A 105 -12.59 13.40 -11.26
N ILE A 106 -12.27 14.62 -10.82
CA ILE A 106 -10.88 15.00 -10.47
C ILE A 106 -10.57 14.42 -9.10
N ILE A 107 -9.62 13.49 -9.07
CA ILE A 107 -9.16 12.80 -7.86
C ILE A 107 -8.04 13.58 -7.18
N ASP A 108 -7.17 14.16 -8.00
CA ASP A 108 -6.09 15.01 -7.54
C ASP A 108 -5.71 16.02 -8.62
N GLU A 109 -5.21 17.19 -8.21
CA GLU A 109 -4.71 18.21 -9.11
C GLU A 109 -3.52 18.91 -8.49
N ILE A 110 -2.45 19.04 -9.27
CA ILE A 110 -1.28 19.82 -8.92
C ILE A 110 -1.06 20.91 -9.95
N GLN A 111 -0.51 22.03 -9.48
CA GLN A 111 -0.10 23.15 -10.31
C GLN A 111 1.34 23.48 -9.96
N TYR A 112 2.14 23.78 -10.97
CA TYR A 112 3.51 24.26 -10.78
C TYR A 112 3.82 25.36 -11.77
N THR A 113 4.77 26.21 -11.40
CA THR A 113 5.23 27.30 -12.24
C THR A 113 6.57 26.96 -12.89
N LYS A 114 6.93 27.75 -13.89
CA LYS A 114 8.27 27.77 -14.48
C LYS A 114 9.39 27.94 -13.44
N ASN A 115 9.12 28.67 -12.36
CA ASN A 115 10.11 28.88 -11.30
C ASN A 115 10.33 27.62 -10.46
N ASP A 116 9.35 26.72 -10.43
CA ASP A 116 9.44 25.42 -9.79
C ASP A 116 10.12 24.41 -10.73
N ALA A 117 9.75 24.42 -12.03
CA ALA A 117 10.25 23.54 -13.09
C ALA A 117 11.69 23.86 -13.57
N LYS A 118 12.56 24.27 -12.63
CA LYS A 118 13.98 24.44 -12.89
C LYS A 118 14.61 23.11 -13.30
N LYS A 119 15.58 23.18 -14.20
CA LYS A 119 16.30 22.00 -14.68
C LYS A 119 16.90 21.22 -13.49
N GLY A 120 16.65 19.92 -13.47
CA GLY A 120 17.09 19.00 -12.41
C GLY A 120 16.23 19.00 -11.14
N ASN A 121 15.21 19.85 -11.06
CA ASN A 121 14.36 19.92 -9.88
C ASN A 121 13.21 18.90 -9.93
N ILE A 122 13.14 18.06 -8.90
CA ILE A 122 11.99 17.17 -8.66
C ILE A 122 11.04 17.89 -7.71
N LEU A 123 9.78 18.02 -8.12
CA LEU A 123 8.74 18.60 -7.28
C LEU A 123 8.06 17.49 -6.50
N THR A 124 7.83 17.73 -5.20
CA THR A 124 7.17 16.78 -4.30
C THR A 124 5.96 17.47 -3.67
N PHE A 125 4.85 16.76 -3.53
CA PHE A 125 3.59 17.27 -3.01
C PHE A 125 3.18 16.46 -1.79
N SER A 126 2.92 17.15 -0.69
CA SER A 126 2.47 16.52 0.55
C SER A 126 0.97 16.30 0.52
N HIS A 127 0.57 15.10 0.90
CA HIS A 127 -0.83 14.71 1.07
C HIS A 127 -0.99 14.00 2.42
N GLU A 128 -2.16 14.10 3.02
CA GLU A 128 -2.48 13.32 4.21
C GLU A 128 -2.89 11.90 3.80
N ALA A 129 -2.27 10.90 4.42
CA ALA A 129 -2.65 9.51 4.23
C ALA A 129 -3.86 9.15 5.10
N ASP A 130 -4.66 8.22 4.60
CA ASP A 130 -5.78 7.69 5.36
C ASP A 130 -5.23 6.90 6.57
N LYS A 131 -5.97 6.93 7.68
CA LYS A 131 -5.65 6.08 8.83
C LYS A 131 -6.12 4.67 8.51
N CYS A 132 -5.18 3.78 8.22
CA CYS A 132 -5.50 2.37 8.04
C CYS A 132 -5.59 1.69 9.39
N ASP A 133 -6.67 0.93 9.60
CA ASP A 133 -6.98 0.24 10.86
C ASP A 133 -6.00 -0.89 11.23
N SER A 134 -4.80 -0.94 10.62
CA SER A 134 -3.73 -1.85 11.04
C SER A 134 -3.20 -1.56 12.46
N ASP A 135 -3.56 -0.40 13.03
CA ASP A 135 -3.26 -0.02 14.42
C ASP A 135 -4.42 -0.35 15.38
N ALA A 136 -5.47 -1.06 14.95
CA ALA A 136 -6.42 -1.65 15.88
C ALA A 136 -5.64 -2.61 16.79
N GLU A 137 -5.39 -2.15 18.03
CA GLU A 137 -4.74 -2.89 19.09
C GLU A 137 -5.13 -4.36 18.99
N LYS A 138 -4.13 -5.23 18.87
CA LYS A 138 -4.26 -6.58 19.41
C LYS A 138 -4.53 -6.42 20.89
N HIS A 139 -5.79 -6.19 21.26
CA HIS A 139 -6.31 -6.62 22.52
C HIS A 139 -6.23 -8.14 22.47
N ASP A 140 -5.09 -8.66 22.93
CA ASP A 140 -4.98 -9.98 23.51
C ASP A 140 -6.00 -10.06 24.65
N GLY A 141 -7.24 -10.36 24.28
CA GLY A 141 -8.32 -10.70 25.18
C GLY A 141 -8.12 -12.12 25.66
N LYS A 142 -7.06 -12.37 26.44
CA LYS A 142 -6.97 -13.54 27.29
C LYS A 142 -7.96 -13.38 28.44
N ASN A 143 -9.21 -13.74 28.18
CA ASN A 143 -10.22 -13.92 29.22
C ASN A 143 -10.01 -15.30 29.86
N ASP A 144 -9.06 -15.39 30.78
CA ASP A 144 -9.01 -16.45 31.78
C ASP A 144 -9.98 -16.06 32.92
N GLU A 145 -11.27 -16.37 32.77
CA GLU A 145 -12.21 -16.40 33.90
C GLU A 145 -13.35 -17.38 33.59
N ASN A 146 -13.19 -18.64 34.02
CA ASN A 146 -14.31 -19.49 34.37
C ASN A 146 -13.87 -20.51 35.43
N ASP A 147 -13.93 -20.11 36.70
CA ASP A 147 -13.91 -21.03 37.83
C ASP A 147 -15.19 -20.85 38.66
N SER A 148 -15.73 -22.00 39.07
CA SER A 148 -16.81 -22.27 40.01
C SER A 148 -18.25 -22.10 39.52
N GLN A 149 -18.90 -23.22 39.16
CA GLN A 149 -19.71 -24.03 40.11
C GLN A 149 -20.45 -25.18 39.40
N ASN A 150 -20.02 -26.45 39.57
CA ASN A 150 -20.89 -27.58 39.96
C ASN A 150 -20.06 -28.85 40.29
N PRO A 151 -20.53 -29.74 41.20
CA PRO A 151 -19.73 -30.67 42.00
C PRO A 151 -19.55 -32.08 41.35
N PRO A 152 -18.82 -33.02 42.00
CA PRO A 152 -18.06 -34.07 41.32
C PRO A 152 -18.91 -35.30 40.97
N ASN A 153 -18.66 -35.87 39.79
CA ASN A 153 -19.09 -37.22 39.47
C ASN A 153 -17.88 -38.15 39.47
N ILE A 154 -17.76 -38.93 40.54
CA ILE A 154 -16.91 -40.12 40.64
C ILE A 154 -17.71 -41.27 40.04
N ASN A 155 -17.10 -42.01 39.11
CA ASN A 155 -17.19 -43.47 38.94
C ASN A 155 -16.13 -43.88 37.89
N ASP A 156 -14.98 -44.31 38.40
CA ASP A 156 -14.34 -45.61 38.20
C ASP A 156 -14.16 -46.21 36.79
N ASP A 157 -12.90 -46.63 36.59
CA ASP A 157 -12.39 -47.81 35.88
C ASP A 157 -12.31 -47.80 34.33
N GLU A 158 -11.10 -47.72 33.77
CA GLU A 158 -10.31 -48.91 33.38
C GLU A 158 -9.01 -48.52 32.64
N GLU A 159 -7.97 -49.30 32.94
CA GLU A 159 -6.64 -49.29 32.35
C GLU A 159 -6.64 -49.48 30.82
N ASN A 160 -5.68 -48.87 30.12
CA ASN A 160 -4.69 -49.66 29.39
C ASN A 160 -3.48 -48.84 28.92
N ASN A 161 -2.32 -49.35 29.32
CA ASN A 161 -0.99 -49.00 28.85
C ASN A 161 -0.80 -49.25 27.36
N SER A 162 -0.03 -48.39 26.69
CA SER A 162 1.09 -48.84 25.87
C SER A 162 2.10 -47.71 25.67
N GLU A 163 3.14 -47.78 26.49
CA GLU A 163 4.44 -47.16 26.30
C GLU A 163 5.19 -47.92 25.19
N LYS A 164 5.90 -47.18 24.32
CA LYS A 164 7.15 -47.67 23.74
C LYS A 164 8.02 -46.52 23.21
N ASP A 165 9.09 -46.33 23.96
CA ASP A 165 10.31 -45.63 23.60
C ASP A 165 11.07 -46.30 22.44
N VAL A 166 12.00 -45.53 21.88
CA VAL A 166 13.43 -45.85 21.65
C VAL A 166 13.93 -45.33 20.28
N GLU A 167 14.63 -44.20 20.40
CA GLU A 167 15.91 -43.80 19.79
C GLU A 167 16.60 -44.79 18.84
N ASP A 168 17.16 -44.29 17.72
CA ASP A 168 18.55 -44.58 17.35
C ASP A 168 19.09 -43.54 16.35
N GLU A 169 20.39 -43.32 16.49
CA GLU A 169 21.29 -42.26 16.08
C GLU A 169 21.54 -42.23 14.54
N GLY A 170 21.84 -41.08 13.93
CA GLY A 170 23.18 -40.48 13.94
C GLY A 170 24.09 -41.14 12.88
N ASN A 171 24.44 -40.43 11.81
CA ASN A 171 25.76 -39.77 11.67
C ASN A 171 26.06 -39.31 10.22
N HIS A 172 26.69 -38.13 10.15
CA HIS A 172 27.67 -37.59 9.19
C HIS A 172 27.64 -37.92 7.68
N ASP A 173 27.71 -36.86 6.85
CA ASP A 173 29.01 -36.51 6.26
C ASP A 173 29.13 -35.03 5.88
N GLU A 174 30.35 -34.51 6.03
CA GLU A 174 30.78 -33.13 5.83
C GLU A 174 31.33 -32.92 4.41
N ASN A 175 31.38 -31.65 3.96
CA ASN A 175 32.27 -31.03 2.93
C ASN A 175 31.49 -29.93 2.16
N HIS A 176 31.95 -28.72 1.82
CA HIS A 176 33.13 -27.89 2.13
C HIS A 176 32.91 -26.52 1.41
N VAL A 177 32.86 -25.41 2.16
CA VAL A 177 33.45 -24.04 1.95
C VAL A 177 33.19 -23.22 0.64
N PRO A 178 33.08 -21.86 0.69
CA PRO A 178 32.43 -21.02 -0.34
C PRO A 178 33.39 -20.46 -1.40
N ARG A 179 32.87 -20.05 -2.57
CA ARG A 179 33.65 -19.36 -3.61
C ARG A 179 33.47 -17.84 -3.62
N LYS A 180 34.65 -17.23 -3.59
CA LYS A 180 35.13 -15.85 -3.61
C LYS A 180 34.64 -14.99 -4.79
N LEU A 181 34.49 -13.70 -4.52
CA LEU A 181 34.34 -12.58 -5.46
C LEU A 181 35.67 -12.28 -6.18
N ASP A 182 35.64 -12.19 -7.51
CA ASP A 182 36.75 -11.65 -8.30
C ASP A 182 36.31 -10.35 -9.00
N TRP A 183 37.05 -9.28 -8.72
CA TRP A 183 37.06 -8.02 -9.46
C TRP A 183 38.15 -8.07 -10.53
N ILE A 184 37.87 -7.67 -11.76
CA ILE A 184 38.89 -7.35 -12.77
C ILE A 184 38.55 -6.02 -13.44
N SER A 185 39.54 -5.13 -13.45
CA SER A 185 39.56 -3.84 -14.14
C SER A 185 39.84 -3.98 -15.64
N GLY A 186 39.30 -3.02 -16.42
CA GLY A 186 40.03 -2.33 -17.49
C GLY A 186 40.11 -3.03 -18.86
N TYR A 187 39.42 -2.44 -19.84
CA TYR A 187 39.98 -1.80 -21.04
C TYR A 187 38.96 -0.80 -21.59
#